data_AF-A0A9P4VLC5-F1
#
_entry.id   AF-A0A9P4VLC5-F1
#
_cell.length_a   1.000
_cell.length_b   1.000
_cell.length_c   1.000
_cell.angle_alpha   90.00
_cell.angle_beta   90.00
_cell.angle_gamma   90.00
#
_symmetry.space_group_name_H-M   'P 1'
#
loop_
_entity.id
_entity.type
_entity.pdbx_description
1 polymer ?
#
loop_
_entity_poly.entity_id
_entity_poly.type
_entity_poly.pdbx_seq_one_letter_code
_entity_poly.pdbx_strand_id
1 'polypeptide(L)'
;MSSTGSTPTPEQQQNHSDDTSKEAAARTNLEKKRARDRKSQRAMRDRTRWQIHTLTEQVTELTHALNLQASEKAELMTQLLTVSEENDHLRIQKAALQLRLLAAGEGDSEVAENGERIPKTYEQVPWNTGACCMSDQILQRIVDARHEYLKGTPPGESEPFPERLDFSSLFDTNLNPHRSMYEPGHVIGDIVRSYKEIETLPKQVAVYYCMYMLLKWLVLRSELSYKRLPVWLRPEPAQLEVGHSAWIDRLPWPKIRTYVIENNIPFDDFAAAYSSSFNVKWDYDPSHVLISVPGPTLGTPQMIINPIYEEHVRQLSNWTVGPNFRRRFPEMARIVDEYTRD
;
A
#
# COMPACT_ATOMS: atom_id res chain seq x y z
N MET A 1 17.67 74.56 -89.86
CA MET A 1 17.46 73.31 -89.11
C MET A 1 17.15 73.70 -87.68
N SER A 2 15.86 73.73 -87.35
CA SER A 2 15.34 74.32 -86.11
C SER A 2 15.41 73.30 -84.97
N SER A 3 16.17 73.63 -83.93
CA SER A 3 16.22 72.92 -82.65
C SER A 3 15.09 73.44 -81.76
N THR A 4 14.18 72.57 -81.34
CA THR A 4 13.15 72.87 -80.33
C THR A 4 13.46 72.05 -79.09
N GLY A 5 14.09 72.69 -78.10
CA GLY A 5 14.25 72.15 -76.76
C GLY A 5 12.92 72.28 -76.01
N SER A 6 12.29 71.15 -75.70
CA SER A 6 11.15 71.09 -74.78
C SER A 6 11.68 70.86 -73.36
N THR A 7 11.58 71.89 -72.53
CA THR A 7 11.89 71.83 -71.09
C THR A 7 10.77 71.06 -70.38
N PRO A 8 11.08 70.05 -69.55
CA PRO A 8 10.04 69.26 -68.89
C PRO A 8 9.37 70.08 -67.78
N THR A 9 8.04 69.95 -67.68
CA THR A 9 7.20 70.58 -66.65
C THR A 9 7.50 70.00 -65.26
N PRO A 10 7.43 70.78 -64.16
CA PRO A 10 7.86 70.36 -62.82
C PRO A 10 7.14 69.10 -62.30
N GLU A 11 5.88 68.89 -62.68
CA GLU A 11 5.06 67.74 -62.24
C GLU A 11 5.55 66.38 -62.79
N GLN A 12 6.18 66.33 -63.97
CA GLN A 12 6.65 65.06 -64.55
C GLN A 12 7.98 64.60 -63.97
N GLN A 13 8.87 65.52 -63.61
CA GLN A 13 10.11 65.18 -62.89
C GLN A 13 9.82 64.76 -61.44
N GLN A 14 8.84 65.39 -60.79
CA GLN A 14 8.46 65.07 -59.42
C GLN A 14 7.81 63.67 -59.33
N ASN A 15 6.90 63.33 -60.24
CA ASN A 15 6.27 61.99 -60.29
C ASN A 15 7.28 60.86 -60.61
N HIS A 16 8.24 61.09 -61.52
CA HIS A 16 9.23 60.06 -61.86
C HIS A 16 10.28 59.85 -60.73
N SER A 17 10.61 60.92 -59.99
CA SER A 17 11.47 60.85 -58.81
C SER A 17 10.79 60.18 -57.60
N ASP A 18 9.47 60.34 -57.48
CA ASP A 18 8.67 59.77 -56.41
C ASP A 18 8.41 58.26 -56.65
N ASP A 19 8.29 57.84 -57.91
CA ASP A 19 8.12 56.42 -58.29
C ASP A 19 9.41 55.62 -58.13
N THR A 20 10.56 56.20 -58.52
CA THR A 20 11.90 55.60 -58.28
C THR A 20 12.24 55.51 -56.79
N SER A 21 11.80 56.49 -55.99
CA SER A 21 11.94 56.47 -54.53
C SER A 21 11.08 55.39 -53.87
N LYS A 22 9.85 55.18 -54.37
CA LYS A 22 8.96 54.10 -53.91
C LYS A 22 9.48 52.71 -54.27
N GLU A 23 10.04 52.52 -55.46
CA GLU A 23 10.68 51.26 -55.87
C GLU A 23 11.93 50.94 -55.04
N ALA A 24 12.78 51.95 -54.77
CA ALA A 24 13.94 51.80 -53.89
C ALA A 24 13.52 51.45 -52.45
N ALA A 25 12.47 52.09 -51.93
CA ALA A 25 11.88 51.77 -50.62
C ALA A 25 11.31 50.34 -50.58
N ALA A 26 10.65 49.88 -51.65
CA ALA A 26 10.11 48.52 -51.76
C ALA A 26 11.22 47.46 -51.78
N ARG A 27 12.31 47.69 -52.54
CA ARG A 27 13.48 46.81 -52.60
C ARG A 27 14.17 46.69 -51.25
N THR A 28 14.43 47.82 -50.58
CA THR A 28 15.04 47.81 -49.23
C THR A 28 14.14 47.14 -48.18
N ASN A 29 12.81 47.28 -48.29
CA ASN A 29 11.86 46.58 -47.42
C ASN A 29 11.85 45.07 -47.67
N LEU A 30 11.94 44.63 -48.92
CA LEU A 30 12.04 43.21 -49.28
C LEU A 30 13.35 42.59 -48.77
N GLU A 31 14.47 43.31 -48.89
CA GLU A 31 15.77 42.89 -48.35
C GLU A 31 15.74 42.76 -46.82
N LYS A 32 15.16 43.74 -46.12
CA LYS A 32 14.94 43.68 -44.67
C LYS A 32 14.05 42.51 -44.27
N LYS A 33 13.02 42.15 -45.07
CA LYS A 33 12.16 40.99 -44.81
C LYS A 33 12.93 39.68 -45.00
N ARG A 34 13.69 39.55 -46.10
CA ARG A 34 14.56 38.39 -46.36
C ARG A 34 15.65 38.22 -45.29
N ALA A 35 16.23 39.32 -44.81
CA ALA A 35 17.22 39.29 -43.73
C ALA A 35 16.60 38.83 -42.39
N ARG A 36 15.40 39.33 -42.05
CA ARG A 36 14.65 38.87 -40.87
C ARG A 36 14.28 37.39 -40.95
N ASP A 37 13.82 36.93 -42.11
CA ASP A 37 13.46 35.53 -42.33
C ASP A 37 14.67 34.59 -42.22
N ARG A 38 15.84 34.98 -42.75
CA ARG A 38 17.08 34.22 -42.53
C ARG A 38 17.48 34.17 -41.06
N LYS A 39 17.28 35.25 -40.31
CA LYS A 39 17.59 35.30 -38.87
C LYS A 39 16.61 34.44 -38.06
N SER A 40 15.32 34.46 -38.37
CA SER A 40 14.33 33.59 -37.70
C SER A 40 14.57 32.12 -38.00
N GLN A 41 14.89 31.76 -39.25
CA GLN A 41 15.23 30.39 -39.64
C GLN A 41 16.50 29.89 -38.94
N ARG A 42 17.55 30.73 -38.82
CA ARG A 42 18.75 30.38 -38.03
C ARG A 42 18.39 30.16 -36.56
N ALA A 43 17.66 31.09 -35.95
CA ALA A 43 17.23 30.94 -34.55
C ALA A 43 16.32 29.72 -34.32
N MET A 44 15.52 29.31 -35.31
CA MET A 44 14.73 28.08 -35.24
C MET A 44 15.64 26.85 -35.31
N ARG A 45 16.57 26.81 -36.27
CA ARG A 45 17.53 25.71 -36.43
C ARG A 45 18.44 25.55 -35.21
N ASP A 46 18.88 26.66 -34.63
CA ASP A 46 19.73 26.65 -33.44
C ASP A 46 18.96 26.12 -32.22
N ARG A 47 17.69 26.49 -32.06
CA ARG A 47 16.80 25.90 -31.04
C ARG A 47 16.59 24.40 -31.26
N THR A 48 16.34 23.97 -32.49
CA THR A 48 16.20 22.54 -32.81
C THR A 48 17.50 21.77 -32.53
N ARG A 49 18.67 22.31 -32.89
CA ARG A 49 19.96 21.69 -32.57
C ARG A 49 20.18 21.59 -31.06
N TRP A 50 19.87 22.65 -30.31
CA TRP A 50 19.98 22.64 -28.86
C TRP A 50 19.05 21.58 -28.25
N GLN A 51 17.81 21.51 -28.71
CA GLN A 51 16.84 20.53 -28.22
C GLN A 51 17.26 19.08 -28.54
N ILE A 52 17.80 18.82 -29.74
CA ILE A 52 18.36 17.51 -30.09
C ILE A 52 19.53 17.17 -29.16
N HIS A 53 20.44 18.12 -28.91
CA HIS A 53 21.56 17.92 -27.99
C HIS A 53 21.09 17.55 -26.59
N THR A 54 20.19 18.34 -26.00
CA THR A 54 19.62 18.07 -24.66
C THR A 54 18.92 16.72 -24.60
N LEU A 55 18.12 16.37 -25.62
CA LEU A 55 17.47 15.06 -25.67
C LEU A 55 18.47 13.92 -25.80
N THR A 56 19.56 14.12 -26.54
CA THR A 56 20.62 13.12 -26.70
C THR A 56 21.34 12.88 -25.37
N GLU A 57 21.67 13.96 -24.66
CA GLU A 57 22.28 13.92 -23.34
C GLU A 57 21.38 13.18 -22.32
N GLN A 58 20.08 13.52 -22.29
CA GLN A 58 19.11 12.83 -21.45
C GLN A 58 18.98 11.34 -21.79
N VAL A 59 18.96 10.97 -23.07
CA VAL A 59 18.92 9.56 -23.48
C VAL A 59 20.18 8.84 -23.03
N THR A 60 21.36 9.47 -23.12
CA THR A 60 22.61 8.86 -22.65
C THR A 60 22.62 8.65 -21.14
N GLU A 61 22.16 9.63 -20.37
CA GLU A 61 22.05 9.52 -18.90
C GLU A 61 21.07 8.43 -18.48
N LEU A 62 19.87 8.41 -19.10
CA LEU A 62 18.86 7.38 -18.82
C LEU A 62 19.33 5.98 -19.20
N THR A 63 20.02 5.85 -20.34
CA THR A 63 20.60 4.57 -20.79
C THR A 63 21.67 4.09 -19.81
N HIS A 64 22.53 4.99 -19.33
CA HIS A 64 23.54 4.67 -18.32
C HIS A 64 22.89 4.22 -16.99
N ALA A 65 21.88 4.96 -16.50
CA ALA A 65 21.16 4.61 -15.27
C ALA A 65 20.46 3.25 -15.37
N LEU A 66 19.85 2.94 -16.53
CA LEU A 66 19.20 1.65 -16.77
C LEU A 66 20.20 0.49 -16.77
N ASN A 67 21.37 0.68 -17.38
CA ASN A 67 22.42 -0.34 -17.39
C ASN A 67 22.98 -0.60 -15.98
N LEU A 68 23.15 0.46 -15.18
CA LEU A 68 23.59 0.32 -13.78
C LEU A 68 22.57 -0.48 -12.97
N GLN A 69 21.28 -0.13 -13.04
CA GLN A 69 20.22 -0.87 -12.36
C GLN A 69 20.11 -2.33 -12.83
N ALA A 70 20.30 -2.59 -14.13
CA ALA A 70 20.30 -3.95 -14.65
C ALA A 70 21.46 -4.79 -14.08
N SER A 71 22.64 -4.18 -13.91
CA SER A 71 23.80 -4.83 -13.28
C SER A 71 23.55 -5.12 -11.80
N GLU A 72 23.08 -4.13 -11.03
CA GLU A 72 22.75 -4.29 -9.61
C GLU A 72 21.70 -5.39 -9.39
N LYS A 73 20.67 -5.41 -10.24
CA LYS A 73 19.63 -6.45 -10.20
C LYS A 73 20.21 -7.84 -10.48
N ALA A 74 21.11 -7.97 -11.44
CA ALA A 74 21.74 -9.24 -11.77
C ALA A 74 22.63 -9.76 -10.62
N GLU A 75 23.36 -8.86 -9.97
CA GLU A 75 24.17 -9.19 -8.80
C GLU A 75 23.30 -9.64 -7.62
N LEU A 76 22.24 -8.89 -7.29
CA LEU A 76 21.28 -9.26 -6.24
C LEU A 76 20.59 -10.60 -6.52
N MET A 77 20.23 -10.87 -7.78
CA MET A 77 19.61 -12.14 -8.15
C MET A 77 20.57 -13.32 -7.96
N THR A 78 21.87 -13.11 -8.22
CA THR A 78 22.91 -14.12 -7.99
C THR A 78 23.08 -14.37 -6.48
N GLN A 79 23.14 -13.33 -5.67
CA GLN A 79 23.21 -13.44 -4.21
C GLN A 79 21.99 -14.19 -3.63
N LEU A 80 20.78 -13.89 -4.14
CA LEU A 80 19.55 -14.56 -3.72
C LEU A 80 19.59 -16.06 -4.01
N LEU A 81 20.08 -16.47 -5.18
CA LEU A 81 20.23 -17.88 -5.53
C LEU A 81 21.19 -18.59 -4.58
N THR A 82 22.36 -18.00 -4.30
CA THR A 82 23.33 -18.57 -3.36
C THR A 82 22.73 -18.73 -1.95
N VAL A 83 22.05 -17.72 -1.43
CA VAL A 83 21.40 -17.78 -0.10
C VAL A 83 20.25 -18.79 -0.08
N SER A 84 19.54 -18.98 -1.20
CA SER A 84 18.50 -19.99 -1.31
C SER A 84 19.10 -21.40 -1.26
N GLU A 85 20.18 -21.65 -2.00
CA GLU A 85 20.89 -22.93 -1.98
C GLU A 85 21.45 -23.25 -0.58
N GLU A 86 22.03 -22.25 0.10
CA GLU A 86 22.50 -22.38 1.48
C GLU A 86 21.35 -22.71 2.45
N ASN A 87 20.19 -22.06 2.31
CA ASN A 87 19.01 -22.35 3.12
C ASN A 87 18.48 -23.78 2.90
N ASP A 88 18.42 -24.23 1.66
CA ASP A 88 17.98 -25.59 1.33
C ASP A 88 18.95 -26.62 1.91
N HIS A 89 20.26 -26.36 1.82
CA HIS A 89 21.28 -27.22 2.41
C HIS A 89 21.16 -27.28 3.94
N LEU A 90 20.95 -26.15 4.62
CA LEU A 90 20.74 -26.10 6.07
C LEU A 90 19.45 -26.84 6.47
N ARG A 91 18.37 -26.73 5.70
CA ARG A 91 17.12 -27.48 5.93
C ARG A 91 17.35 -28.99 5.83
N ILE A 92 18.09 -29.45 4.82
CA ILE A 92 18.43 -30.87 4.65
C ILE A 92 19.30 -31.36 5.81
N GLN A 93 20.33 -30.60 6.20
CA GLN A 93 21.19 -30.95 7.34
C GLN A 93 20.41 -31.01 8.65
N LYS A 94 19.50 -30.06 8.87
CA LYS A 94 18.62 -30.03 10.03
C LYS A 94 17.70 -31.25 10.07
N ALA A 95 17.07 -31.61 8.95
CA ALA A 95 16.22 -32.79 8.84
C ALA A 95 17.01 -34.08 9.12
N ALA A 96 18.24 -34.19 8.61
CA ALA A 96 19.12 -35.32 8.86
C ALA A 96 19.53 -35.45 10.33
N LEU A 97 19.83 -34.33 11.00
CA LEU A 97 20.14 -34.30 12.44
C LEU A 97 18.92 -34.68 13.28
N GLN A 98 17.73 -34.21 12.93
CA GLN A 98 16.48 -34.58 13.62
C GLN A 98 16.20 -36.07 13.49
N LEU A 99 16.37 -36.66 12.29
CA LEU A 99 16.24 -38.11 12.13
C LEU A 99 17.24 -38.89 12.98
N ARG A 100 18.48 -38.41 13.08
CA ARG A 100 19.52 -39.05 13.89
C ARG A 100 19.25 -38.93 15.39
N LEU A 101 18.69 -37.80 15.84
CA LEU A 101 18.31 -37.58 17.23
C LEU A 101 17.08 -38.43 17.62
N LEU A 102 16.09 -38.55 16.72
CA LEU A 102 14.94 -39.45 16.91
C LEU A 102 15.38 -40.91 16.98
N ALA A 103 16.31 -41.33 16.12
CA ALA A 103 16.88 -42.68 16.17
C ALA A 103 17.77 -42.92 17.40
N ALA A 104 18.35 -41.87 17.99
CA ALA A 104 19.13 -41.96 19.23
C ALA A 104 18.27 -41.88 20.51
N GLY A 105 17.00 -41.45 20.40
CA GLY A 105 16.06 -41.29 21.50
C GLY A 105 15.16 -42.50 21.78
N GLU A 106 15.30 -43.62 21.05
CA GLU A 106 14.57 -44.88 21.31
C GLU A 106 15.16 -45.71 22.48
N GLY A 107 16.05 -45.14 23.28
CA GLY A 107 16.48 -45.69 24.57
C GLY A 107 16.06 -44.76 25.70
N ASP A 108 15.15 -45.22 26.55
CA ASP A 108 14.54 -44.55 27.72
C ASP A 108 13.30 -43.70 27.42
N SER A 109 12.24 -44.40 27.00
CA SER A 109 10.86 -43.90 27.16
C SER A 109 10.38 -44.17 28.59
N GLU A 110 10.53 -43.18 29.45
CA GLU A 110 9.62 -43.02 30.59
C GLU A 110 8.19 -42.90 30.05
N VAL A 111 7.30 -43.63 30.71
CA VAL A 111 5.89 -43.78 30.37
C VAL A 111 5.19 -42.42 30.49
N ALA A 112 4.99 -41.72 29.37
CA ALA A 112 4.16 -40.53 29.33
C ALA A 112 2.71 -40.94 29.05
N GLU A 113 1.86 -40.74 30.06
CA GLU A 113 0.41 -40.87 29.97
C GLU A 113 -0.14 -40.07 28.78
N ASN A 114 -1.02 -40.71 28.01
CA ASN A 114 -1.89 -40.09 27.02
C ASN A 114 -2.86 -39.10 27.69
N GLY A 115 -2.38 -37.90 28.03
CA GLY A 115 -3.20 -36.74 28.32
C GLY A 115 -3.25 -35.83 27.10
N GLU A 116 -4.36 -35.77 26.38
CA GLU A 116 -4.59 -34.75 25.35
C GLU A 116 -4.40 -33.36 25.98
N ARG A 117 -3.36 -32.63 25.56
CA ARG A 117 -3.12 -31.26 26.02
C ARG A 117 -4.25 -30.37 25.50
N ILE A 118 -5.22 -30.06 26.37
CA ILE A 118 -6.31 -29.12 26.06
C ILE A 118 -5.68 -27.77 25.67
N PRO A 119 -5.91 -27.27 24.44
CA PRO A 119 -5.36 -25.99 24.02
C PRO A 119 -5.86 -24.86 24.92
N LYS A 120 -4.94 -24.01 25.37
CA LYS A 120 -5.30 -22.84 26.18
C LYS A 120 -6.12 -21.86 25.35
N THR A 121 -6.94 -21.03 25.98
CA THR A 121 -7.83 -20.07 25.31
C THR A 121 -7.11 -19.20 24.26
N TYR A 122 -5.88 -18.76 24.55
CA TYR A 122 -5.10 -17.92 23.64
C TYR A 122 -4.44 -18.68 22.47
N GLU A 123 -4.45 -20.02 22.51
CA GLU A 123 -3.95 -20.93 21.45
C GLU A 123 -5.10 -21.36 20.51
N GLN A 124 -6.36 -21.18 20.92
CA GLN A 124 -7.55 -21.53 20.14
C GLN A 124 -7.81 -20.48 19.06
N VAL A 125 -7.58 -20.84 17.80
CA VAL A 125 -7.75 -19.96 16.64
C VAL A 125 -9.06 -20.27 15.89
N PRO A 126 -9.66 -19.28 15.20
CA PRO A 126 -10.83 -19.52 14.36
C PRO A 126 -10.61 -20.62 13.32
N TRP A 127 -11.65 -21.42 13.07
CA TRP A 127 -11.65 -22.43 12.02
C TRP A 127 -11.90 -21.77 10.66
N ASN A 128 -10.89 -21.11 10.12
CA ASN A 128 -11.01 -20.51 8.80
C ASN A 128 -10.91 -21.55 7.67
N THR A 129 -11.81 -21.45 6.69
CA THR A 129 -11.75 -22.19 5.42
C THR A 129 -10.79 -21.51 4.45
N GLY A 130 -10.68 -22.06 3.23
CA GLY A 130 -9.89 -21.45 2.16
C GLY A 130 -10.29 -20.00 1.87
N ALA A 131 -9.31 -19.21 1.41
CA ALA A 131 -9.48 -17.79 1.13
C ALA A 131 -10.61 -17.53 0.12
N CYS A 132 -11.59 -16.69 0.49
CA CYS A 132 -12.67 -16.29 -0.40
C CYS A 132 -12.46 -14.89 -1.01
N CYS A 133 -11.52 -14.11 -0.49
CA CYS A 133 -11.16 -12.79 -1.01
C CYS A 133 -9.65 -12.55 -0.97
N MET A 134 -9.18 -11.47 -1.61
CA MET A 134 -7.75 -11.15 -1.68
C MET A 134 -7.13 -10.85 -0.33
N SER A 135 -7.84 -10.14 0.55
CA SER A 135 -7.33 -9.88 1.90
C SER A 135 -7.17 -11.17 2.72
N ASP A 136 -8.07 -12.15 2.56
CA ASP A 136 -7.94 -13.48 3.19
C ASP A 136 -6.71 -14.22 2.68
N GLN A 137 -6.54 -14.28 1.36
CA GLN A 137 -5.39 -14.96 0.76
C GLN A 137 -4.08 -14.38 1.27
N ILE A 138 -3.99 -13.06 1.38
CA ILE A 138 -2.77 -12.37 1.82
C ILE A 138 -2.51 -12.63 3.31
N LEU A 139 -3.51 -12.38 4.17
CA LEU A 139 -3.32 -12.46 5.62
C LEU A 139 -3.13 -13.90 6.11
N GLN A 140 -3.87 -14.87 5.57
CA GLN A 140 -3.70 -16.28 5.92
C GLN A 140 -2.28 -16.77 5.54
N ARG A 141 -1.77 -16.39 4.36
CA ARG A 141 -0.40 -16.73 3.95
C ARG A 141 0.66 -16.13 4.87
N ILE A 142 0.46 -14.91 5.36
CA ILE A 142 1.39 -14.30 6.34
C ILE A 142 1.40 -15.10 7.64
N VAL A 143 0.23 -15.52 8.12
CA VAL A 143 0.11 -16.35 9.33
C VAL A 143 0.81 -17.69 9.13
N ASP A 144 0.56 -18.37 8.01
CA ASP A 144 1.14 -19.68 7.71
C ASP A 144 2.66 -19.60 7.56
N ALA A 145 3.17 -18.66 6.75
CA ALA A 145 4.60 -18.46 6.54
C ALA A 145 5.32 -18.13 7.85
N ARG A 146 4.70 -17.33 8.72
CA ARG A 146 5.31 -16.98 10.01
C ARG A 146 5.32 -18.14 10.98
N HIS A 147 4.28 -18.98 11.01
CA HIS A 147 4.31 -20.21 11.80
C HIS A 147 5.34 -21.21 11.30
N GLU A 148 5.51 -21.35 9.99
CA GLU A 148 6.54 -22.20 9.40
C GLU A 148 7.95 -21.71 9.78
N TYR A 149 8.19 -20.41 9.68
CA TYR A 149 9.43 -19.77 10.13
C TYR A 149 9.69 -20.03 11.63
N LEU A 150 8.69 -19.82 12.49
CA LEU A 150 8.83 -20.02 13.94
C LEU A 150 9.07 -21.49 14.34
N LYS A 151 8.55 -22.46 13.58
CA LYS A 151 8.90 -23.89 13.76
C LYS A 151 10.35 -24.18 13.33
N GLY A 152 10.88 -23.38 12.40
CA GLY A 152 12.23 -23.46 11.87
C GLY A 152 13.31 -22.85 12.77
N THR A 153 12.97 -21.81 13.52
CA THR A 153 13.94 -20.98 14.27
C THR A 153 14.07 -21.39 15.74
N PRO A 154 15.29 -21.50 16.29
CA PRO A 154 15.49 -21.76 17.72
C PRO A 154 14.88 -20.66 18.61
N PRO A 155 14.45 -20.99 19.84
CA PRO A 155 14.00 -19.98 20.80
C PRO A 155 15.11 -18.95 21.08
N GLY A 156 14.86 -17.67 20.79
CA GLY A 156 15.80 -16.56 21.03
C GLY A 156 16.42 -15.95 19.77
N GLU A 157 16.37 -16.63 18.63
CA GLU A 157 16.85 -16.10 17.33
C GLU A 157 15.71 -15.57 16.44
N SER A 158 14.45 -15.72 16.88
CA SER A 158 13.30 -15.22 16.16
C SER A 158 13.24 -13.69 16.20
N GLU A 159 13.12 -13.08 15.03
CA GLU A 159 12.85 -11.64 14.93
C GLU A 159 11.61 -11.25 15.76
N PRO A 160 11.69 -10.24 16.65
CA PRO A 160 10.55 -9.83 17.45
C PRO A 160 9.46 -9.24 16.56
N PHE A 161 8.21 -9.61 16.81
CA PHE A 161 7.07 -8.97 16.14
C PHE A 161 6.95 -7.53 16.65
N PRO A 162 6.73 -6.51 15.79
CA PRO A 162 6.71 -5.12 16.21
C PRO A 162 5.77 -4.88 17.39
N GLU A 163 6.27 -4.21 18.44
CA GLU A 163 5.50 -4.03 19.66
C GLU A 163 4.39 -3.00 19.49
N ARG A 164 4.70 -1.88 18.82
CA ARG A 164 3.78 -0.77 18.55
C ARG A 164 3.15 -0.90 17.17
N LEU A 165 1.92 -0.40 17.05
CA LEU A 165 1.26 -0.25 15.76
C LEU A 165 1.84 0.96 15.04
N ASP A 166 2.41 0.70 13.88
CA ASP A 166 2.90 1.72 12.96
C ASP A 166 1.88 1.89 11.82
N PHE A 167 1.48 3.13 11.56
CA PHE A 167 0.53 3.51 10.51
C PHE A 167 1.20 4.25 9.34
N SER A 168 2.52 4.35 9.34
CA SER A 168 3.28 5.06 8.29
C SER A 168 2.98 4.46 6.90
N SER A 169 2.71 3.15 6.83
CA SER A 169 2.31 2.43 5.60
C SER A 169 0.98 2.88 4.98
N LEU A 170 0.12 3.58 5.73
CA LEU A 170 -1.08 4.21 5.17
C LEU A 170 -0.75 5.42 4.29
N PHE A 171 0.39 6.06 4.52
CA PHE A 171 0.79 7.30 3.84
C PHE A 171 1.97 7.10 2.89
N ASP A 172 2.95 6.29 3.29
CA ASP A 172 4.17 6.07 2.52
C ASP A 172 4.07 4.79 1.69
N THR A 173 3.83 4.95 0.38
CA THR A 173 3.93 3.86 -0.60
C THR A 173 5.37 3.64 -1.10
N ASN A 174 6.29 4.57 -0.84
CA ASN A 174 7.53 4.72 -1.63
C ASN A 174 8.85 4.82 -0.85
N LEU A 175 8.93 4.54 0.46
CA LEU A 175 10.13 4.88 1.24
C LEU A 175 10.87 3.73 1.93
N ASN A 176 10.88 2.51 1.38
CA ASN A 176 11.99 1.62 1.73
C ASN A 176 12.31 0.55 0.66
N PRO A 177 13.48 0.64 0.00
CA PRO A 177 14.06 -0.47 -0.78
C PRO A 177 14.34 -1.72 0.08
N HIS A 178 14.51 -1.54 1.39
CA HIS A 178 14.63 -2.62 2.37
C HIS A 178 13.26 -3.08 2.89
N ARG A 179 12.27 -3.27 2.00
CA ARG A 179 10.98 -3.89 2.36
C ARG A 179 11.27 -5.19 3.12
N SER A 180 11.12 -5.18 4.44
CA SER A 180 10.98 -6.44 5.16
C SER A 180 9.64 -6.99 4.70
N MET A 181 9.68 -8.00 3.84
CA MET A 181 8.55 -8.82 3.41
C MET A 181 7.68 -9.30 4.60
N TYR A 182 8.25 -9.23 5.80
CA TYR A 182 7.70 -9.73 7.05
C TYR A 182 7.08 -8.64 7.93
N GLU A 183 7.05 -7.37 7.54
CA GLU A 183 6.38 -6.33 8.31
C GLU A 183 4.88 -6.24 7.96
N PRO A 184 3.97 -6.77 8.79
CA PRO A 184 2.59 -6.97 8.37
C PRO A 184 1.81 -5.66 8.23
N GLY A 185 2.32 -4.59 8.84
CA GLY A 185 1.72 -3.26 8.75
C GLY A 185 1.73 -2.68 7.33
N HIS A 186 2.75 -2.95 6.53
CA HIS A 186 2.81 -2.48 5.14
C HIS A 186 1.72 -3.12 4.28
N VAL A 187 1.58 -4.43 4.43
CA VAL A 187 0.59 -5.22 3.70
C VAL A 187 -0.83 -4.84 4.09
N ILE A 188 -1.10 -4.66 5.39
CA ILE A 188 -2.41 -4.19 5.85
C ILE A 188 -2.71 -2.79 5.30
N GLY A 189 -1.71 -1.90 5.27
CA GLY A 189 -1.86 -0.57 4.68
C GLY A 189 -2.26 -0.62 3.20
N ASP A 190 -1.62 -1.49 2.41
CA ASP A 190 -1.97 -1.74 1.01
C ASP A 190 -3.40 -2.30 0.86
N ILE A 191 -3.78 -3.27 1.71
CA ILE A 191 -5.13 -3.84 1.73
C ILE A 191 -6.17 -2.75 2.00
N VAL A 192 -5.99 -1.96 3.07
CA VAL A 192 -6.93 -0.89 3.45
C VAL A 192 -7.07 0.14 2.32
N ARG A 193 -5.96 0.54 1.69
CA ARG A 193 -5.96 1.47 0.54
C ARG A 193 -6.60 0.90 -0.73
N SER A 194 -6.73 -0.42 -0.86
CA SER A 194 -7.40 -1.07 -2.00
C SER A 194 -8.91 -0.92 -1.96
N TYR A 195 -9.51 -0.77 -0.77
CA TYR A 195 -10.95 -0.55 -0.58
C TYR A 195 -11.28 0.96 -0.63
N LYS A 196 -11.68 1.44 -1.80
CA LYS A 196 -11.92 2.88 -2.03
C LYS A 196 -13.14 3.42 -1.30
N GLU A 197 -14.05 2.56 -0.91
CA GLU A 197 -15.26 2.88 -0.13
C GLU A 197 -14.93 3.29 1.31
N ILE A 198 -13.72 2.97 1.81
CA ILE A 198 -13.23 3.35 3.14
C ILE A 198 -12.52 4.71 3.02
N GLU A 199 -13.31 5.75 2.79
CA GLU A 199 -12.81 7.05 2.32
C GLU A 199 -12.16 7.93 3.40
N THR A 200 -12.57 7.78 4.66
CA THR A 200 -12.12 8.68 5.74
C THR A 200 -10.97 8.09 6.54
N LEU A 201 -10.02 8.92 6.95
CA LEU A 201 -8.87 8.48 7.78
C LEU A 201 -9.29 7.75 9.08
N PRO A 202 -10.28 8.20 9.87
CA PRO A 202 -10.75 7.44 11.04
C PRO A 202 -11.16 6.00 10.69
N LYS A 203 -11.98 5.81 9.65
CA LYS A 203 -12.38 4.46 9.20
C LYS A 203 -11.18 3.62 8.77
N GLN A 204 -10.24 4.21 8.02
CA GLN A 204 -9.04 3.50 7.57
C GLN A 204 -8.18 3.02 8.75
N VAL A 205 -7.93 3.90 9.73
CA VAL A 205 -7.16 3.58 10.94
C VAL A 205 -7.89 2.53 11.79
N ALA A 206 -9.22 2.59 11.89
CA ALA A 206 -10.01 1.61 12.63
C ALA A 206 -9.97 0.20 11.99
N VAL A 207 -10.10 0.11 10.67
CA VAL A 207 -10.00 -1.16 9.94
C VAL A 207 -8.57 -1.71 10.03
N TYR A 208 -7.57 -0.86 9.82
CA TYR A 208 -6.17 -1.23 10.00
C TYR A 208 -5.90 -1.79 11.40
N TYR A 209 -6.40 -1.11 12.43
CA TYR A 209 -6.28 -1.53 13.82
C TYR A 209 -6.87 -2.93 14.03
N CYS A 210 -8.09 -3.19 13.56
CA CYS A 210 -8.73 -4.51 13.68
C CYS A 210 -7.91 -5.61 12.98
N MET A 211 -7.50 -5.37 11.73
CA MET A 211 -6.69 -6.31 10.95
C MET A 211 -5.34 -6.60 11.63
N TYR A 212 -4.64 -5.57 12.08
CA TYR A 212 -3.32 -5.70 12.69
C TYR A 212 -3.38 -6.42 14.03
N MET A 213 -4.32 -6.04 14.89
CA MET A 213 -4.47 -6.64 16.21
C MET A 213 -4.78 -8.14 16.11
N LEU A 214 -5.72 -8.51 15.24
CA LEU A 214 -6.06 -9.90 14.99
C LEU A 214 -4.87 -10.67 14.40
N LEU A 215 -4.23 -10.14 13.35
CA LEU A 215 -3.07 -10.78 12.71
C LEU A 215 -1.92 -11.01 13.68
N LYS A 216 -1.60 -10.01 14.52
CA LYS A 216 -0.56 -10.10 15.53
C LYS A 216 -0.82 -11.24 16.52
N TRP A 217 -2.06 -11.39 16.99
CA TRP A 217 -2.40 -12.52 17.85
C TRP A 217 -2.36 -13.86 17.10
N LEU A 218 -2.91 -13.94 15.89
CA LEU A 218 -2.91 -15.18 15.09
C LEU A 218 -1.49 -15.70 14.82
N VAL A 219 -0.53 -14.79 14.64
CA VAL A 219 0.90 -15.09 14.47
C VAL A 219 1.59 -15.48 15.77
N LEU A 220 1.36 -14.75 16.86
CA LEU A 220 2.12 -14.92 18.11
C LEU A 220 1.55 -16.03 19.00
N ARG A 221 0.23 -16.24 18.97
CA ARG A 221 -0.52 -17.20 19.81
C ARG A 221 -0.09 -17.20 21.28
N SER A 222 0.22 -16.01 21.81
CA SER A 222 0.70 -15.81 23.17
C SER A 222 -0.37 -15.15 24.03
N GLU A 223 -0.35 -15.45 25.33
CA GLU A 223 -1.29 -14.87 26.29
C GLU A 223 -1.27 -13.33 26.28
N LEU A 224 -0.09 -12.73 26.16
CA LEU A 224 0.06 -11.27 26.09
C LEU A 224 -0.60 -10.69 24.84
N SER A 225 -0.39 -11.31 23.67
CA SER A 225 -1.02 -10.86 22.42
C SER A 225 -2.55 -10.99 22.47
N TYR A 226 -3.06 -12.07 23.05
CA TYR A 226 -4.49 -12.30 23.22
C TYR A 226 -5.14 -11.31 24.20
N LYS A 227 -4.46 -10.99 25.32
CA LYS A 227 -4.94 -10.00 26.29
C LYS A 227 -5.02 -8.60 25.69
N ARG A 228 -4.12 -8.25 24.74
CA ARG A 228 -4.11 -6.95 24.06
C ARG A 228 -5.26 -6.80 23.04
N LEU A 229 -5.80 -7.89 22.50
CA LEU A 229 -6.99 -7.84 21.64
C LEU A 229 -8.17 -7.19 22.39
N PRO A 230 -8.94 -6.30 21.72
CA PRO A 230 -10.25 -5.93 22.21
C PRO A 230 -11.08 -7.18 22.46
N VAL A 231 -11.83 -7.20 23.57
CA VAL A 231 -12.61 -8.38 23.97
C VAL A 231 -13.59 -8.80 22.86
N TRP A 232 -14.21 -7.83 22.19
CA TRP A 232 -15.11 -8.05 21.06
C TRP A 232 -14.44 -8.58 19.79
N LEU A 233 -13.11 -8.53 19.67
CA LEU A 233 -12.40 -9.07 18.50
C LEU A 233 -11.96 -10.53 18.72
N ARG A 234 -11.97 -11.02 19.96
CA ARG A 234 -11.60 -12.42 20.28
C ARG A 234 -12.58 -13.41 19.66
N PRO A 235 -12.19 -14.66 19.37
CA PRO A 235 -13.09 -15.62 18.74
C PRO A 235 -14.33 -15.94 19.57
N GLU A 236 -15.47 -16.01 18.90
CA GLU A 236 -16.73 -16.56 19.43
C GLU A 236 -16.76 -18.10 19.28
N PRO A 237 -17.58 -18.82 20.06
CA PRO A 237 -17.72 -20.28 19.95
C PRO A 237 -18.01 -20.75 18.52
N ALA A 238 -18.89 -20.05 17.80
CA ALA A 238 -19.22 -20.36 16.40
C ALA A 238 -17.99 -20.29 15.49
N GLN A 239 -17.02 -19.41 15.76
CA GLN A 239 -15.78 -19.30 14.99
C GLN A 239 -14.81 -20.45 15.29
N LEU A 240 -14.94 -21.14 16.43
CA LEU A 240 -14.09 -22.28 16.79
C LEU A 240 -14.69 -23.61 16.30
N GLU A 241 -16.01 -23.70 16.23
CA GLU A 241 -16.76 -24.93 15.95
C GLU A 241 -17.18 -25.07 14.48
N VAL A 242 -17.36 -23.95 13.76
CA VAL A 242 -17.88 -23.94 12.39
C VAL A 242 -16.85 -23.36 11.44
N GLY A 243 -16.55 -24.10 10.37
CA GLY A 243 -15.69 -23.63 9.28
C GLY A 243 -16.29 -22.42 8.57
N HIS A 244 -15.55 -21.31 8.47
CA HIS A 244 -16.05 -20.06 7.88
C HIS A 244 -14.94 -19.24 7.21
N SER A 245 -15.30 -18.21 6.44
CA SER A 245 -14.31 -17.36 5.74
C SER A 245 -13.63 -16.36 6.68
N ALA A 246 -12.30 -16.18 6.53
CA ALA A 246 -11.48 -15.39 7.46
C ALA A 246 -11.80 -13.89 7.53
N TRP A 247 -12.48 -13.31 6.52
CA TRP A 247 -12.92 -11.91 6.57
C TRP A 247 -13.91 -11.66 7.71
N ILE A 248 -14.67 -12.67 8.13
CA ILE A 248 -15.68 -12.58 9.18
C ILE A 248 -15.01 -12.23 10.52
N ASP A 249 -13.84 -12.79 10.81
CA ASP A 249 -13.12 -12.59 12.08
C ASP A 249 -12.77 -11.13 12.35
N ARG A 250 -12.68 -10.32 11.28
CA ARG A 250 -12.27 -8.92 11.31
C ARG A 250 -13.44 -7.96 11.53
N LEU A 251 -14.68 -8.47 11.58
CA LEU A 251 -15.85 -7.66 11.88
C LEU A 251 -15.86 -7.27 13.36
N PRO A 252 -16.15 -6.01 13.71
CA PRO A 252 -16.09 -5.55 15.10
C PRO A 252 -17.12 -6.21 16.03
N TRP A 253 -18.29 -6.58 15.53
CA TRP A 253 -19.40 -7.03 16.38
C TRP A 253 -19.47 -8.57 16.49
N PRO A 254 -19.27 -9.14 17.70
CA PRO A 254 -19.31 -10.59 17.89
C PRO A 254 -20.58 -11.26 17.39
N LYS A 255 -21.75 -10.71 17.76
CA LYS A 255 -23.05 -11.25 17.34
C LYS A 255 -23.25 -11.20 15.82
N ILE A 256 -22.66 -10.22 15.13
CA ILE A 256 -22.69 -10.16 13.66
C ILE A 256 -21.85 -11.28 13.06
N ARG A 257 -20.66 -11.57 13.63
CA ARG A 257 -19.82 -12.69 13.17
C ARG A 257 -20.57 -14.01 13.30
N THR A 258 -21.16 -14.27 14.46
CA THR A 258 -22.01 -15.45 14.69
C THR A 258 -23.17 -15.52 13.70
N TYR A 259 -23.91 -14.42 13.52
CA TYR A 259 -25.02 -14.36 12.57
C TYR A 259 -24.60 -14.67 11.13
N VAL A 260 -23.48 -14.10 10.68
CA VAL A 260 -22.94 -14.29 9.32
C VAL A 260 -22.55 -15.76 9.09
N ILE A 261 -21.96 -16.41 10.09
CA ILE A 261 -21.59 -17.84 10.05
C ILE A 261 -22.84 -18.72 10.00
N GLU A 262 -23.80 -18.51 10.89
CA GLU A 262 -25.02 -19.31 10.99
C GLU A 262 -25.90 -19.21 9.74
N ASN A 263 -25.92 -18.04 9.10
CA ASN A 263 -26.74 -17.78 7.92
C ASN A 263 -25.95 -17.93 6.59
N ASN A 264 -24.66 -18.31 6.66
CA ASN A 264 -23.78 -18.50 5.52
C ASN A 264 -23.82 -17.33 4.51
N ILE A 265 -23.69 -16.09 5.00
CA ILE A 265 -23.80 -14.88 4.15
C ILE A 265 -22.56 -14.77 3.26
N PRO A 266 -22.70 -14.69 1.92
CA PRO A 266 -21.57 -14.56 1.00
C PRO A 266 -20.79 -13.25 1.17
N PHE A 267 -19.48 -13.31 0.92
CA PHE A 267 -18.60 -12.14 1.00
C PHE A 267 -19.08 -10.98 0.10
N ASP A 268 -19.37 -11.25 -1.17
CA ASP A 268 -19.73 -10.19 -2.14
C ASP A 268 -21.02 -9.47 -1.74
N ASP A 269 -22.01 -10.21 -1.24
CA ASP A 269 -23.27 -9.66 -0.73
C ASP A 269 -23.05 -8.76 0.49
N PHE A 270 -22.21 -9.20 1.43
CA PHE A 270 -21.90 -8.43 2.64
C PHE A 270 -21.05 -7.20 2.33
N ALA A 271 -19.95 -7.38 1.60
CA ALA A 271 -18.96 -6.35 1.29
C ALA A 271 -19.59 -5.18 0.52
N ALA A 272 -20.47 -5.46 -0.45
CA ALA A 272 -21.14 -4.42 -1.23
C ALA A 272 -21.98 -3.47 -0.36
N ALA A 273 -22.63 -3.99 0.70
CA ALA A 273 -23.44 -3.17 1.60
C ALA A 273 -22.60 -2.56 2.74
N TYR A 274 -21.63 -3.29 3.25
CA TYR A 274 -20.89 -2.95 4.47
C TYR A 274 -19.81 -1.90 4.25
N SER A 275 -18.96 -2.07 3.22
CA SER A 275 -17.74 -1.28 3.04
C SER A 275 -17.98 0.22 2.95
N SER A 276 -19.12 0.64 2.37
CA SER A 276 -19.53 2.04 2.28
C SER A 276 -20.41 2.53 3.44
N SER A 277 -21.00 1.60 4.20
CA SER A 277 -22.03 1.95 5.20
C SER A 277 -21.52 2.00 6.63
N PHE A 278 -20.45 1.28 6.99
CA PHE A 278 -19.97 1.33 8.37
C PHE A 278 -19.37 2.71 8.68
N ASN A 279 -19.45 3.10 9.95
CA ASN A 279 -18.90 4.35 10.44
C ASN A 279 -18.38 4.23 11.86
N VAL A 280 -17.35 5.01 12.18
CA VAL A 280 -16.83 5.21 13.54
C VAL A 280 -17.11 6.67 13.92
N LYS A 281 -17.82 6.91 15.03
CA LYS A 281 -18.28 8.23 15.48
C LYS A 281 -17.13 9.10 15.99
N TRP A 282 -16.40 9.73 15.09
CA TRP A 282 -15.30 10.64 15.45
C TRP A 282 -15.69 12.10 15.18
N ASP A 283 -16.09 12.81 16.24
CA ASP A 283 -16.56 14.21 16.15
C ASP A 283 -15.42 15.24 16.16
N TYR A 284 -14.17 14.79 16.24
CA TYR A 284 -12.98 15.64 16.21
C TYR A 284 -12.36 15.68 14.82
N ASP A 285 -11.33 16.50 14.65
CA ASP A 285 -10.57 16.55 13.40
C ASP A 285 -10.08 15.13 13.00
N PRO A 286 -10.35 14.67 11.77
CA PRO A 286 -9.90 13.37 11.27
C PRO A 286 -8.39 13.14 11.41
N SER A 287 -7.57 14.19 11.34
CA SER A 287 -6.11 14.08 11.50
C SER A 287 -5.68 13.69 12.92
N HIS A 288 -6.52 13.95 13.93
CA HIS A 288 -6.23 13.64 15.33
C HIS A 288 -6.30 12.14 15.66
N VAL A 289 -6.62 11.27 14.70
CA VAL A 289 -6.62 9.81 14.94
C VAL A 289 -5.20 9.22 14.97
N LEU A 290 -4.20 9.97 14.49
CA LEU A 290 -2.79 9.59 14.49
C LEU A 290 -1.92 10.69 15.11
N ILE A 291 -0.76 10.30 15.61
CA ILE A 291 0.26 11.19 16.17
C ILE A 291 1.59 10.86 15.50
N SER A 292 2.31 11.90 15.08
CA SER A 292 3.69 11.77 14.59
C SER A 292 4.65 11.75 15.79
N VAL A 293 5.48 10.73 15.87
CA VAL A 293 6.57 10.61 16.85
C VAL A 293 7.92 10.51 16.13
N PRO A 294 9.04 10.89 16.77
CA PRO A 294 10.36 10.67 16.20
C PRO A 294 10.56 9.18 15.88
N GLY A 295 10.82 8.86 14.61
CA GLY A 295 11.04 7.49 14.16
C GLY A 295 12.42 6.94 14.52
N PRO A 296 12.67 5.66 14.23
CA PRO A 296 13.93 4.99 14.54
C PRO A 296 15.10 5.50 13.67
N THR A 297 14.82 6.08 12.49
CA THR A 297 15.85 6.73 11.66
C THR A 297 15.74 8.25 11.76
N LEU A 298 16.89 8.91 11.81
CA LEU A 298 16.97 10.36 12.00
C LEU A 298 16.24 11.09 10.87
N GLY A 299 15.18 11.83 11.22
CA GLY A 299 14.40 12.63 10.28
C GLY A 299 13.21 11.94 9.63
N THR A 300 12.94 10.66 9.93
CA THR A 300 11.67 10.01 9.52
C THR A 300 10.67 10.06 10.68
N PRO A 301 9.53 10.75 10.52
CA PRO A 301 8.45 10.66 11.51
C PRO A 301 7.79 9.29 11.42
N GLN A 302 7.57 8.64 12.56
CA GLN A 302 6.73 7.45 12.68
C GLN A 302 5.31 7.87 13.03
N MET A 303 4.32 7.33 12.32
CA MET A 303 2.91 7.56 12.62
C MET A 303 2.36 6.47 13.54
N ILE A 304 1.89 6.86 14.73
CA ILE A 304 1.25 5.95 15.69
C ILE A 304 -0.21 6.33 15.90
N ILE A 305 -1.03 5.39 16.39
CA ILE A 305 -2.41 5.69 16.78
C ILE A 305 -2.45 6.66 17.96
N ASN A 306 -3.36 7.64 17.89
CA ASN A 306 -3.66 8.46 19.05
C ASN A 306 -4.28 7.58 20.16
N PRO A 307 -3.75 7.53 21.40
CA PRO A 307 -4.32 6.73 22.48
C PRO A 307 -5.81 7.01 22.74
N ILE A 308 -6.26 8.25 22.56
CA ILE A 308 -7.68 8.62 22.68
C ILE A 308 -8.49 7.93 21.58
N TYR A 309 -7.98 7.91 20.35
CA TYR A 309 -8.64 7.24 19.25
C TYR A 309 -8.59 5.71 19.40
N GLU A 310 -7.49 5.15 19.91
CA GLU A 310 -7.38 3.71 20.20
C GLU A 310 -8.46 3.28 21.20
N GLU A 311 -8.61 3.99 22.32
CA GLU A 311 -9.67 3.71 23.28
C GLU A 311 -11.06 3.90 22.65
N HIS A 312 -11.22 4.93 21.82
CA HIS A 312 -12.47 5.19 21.12
C HIS A 312 -12.88 4.02 20.20
N VAL A 313 -11.97 3.48 19.39
CA VAL A 313 -12.29 2.33 18.51
C VAL A 313 -12.47 1.02 19.28
N ARG A 314 -11.96 0.92 20.51
CA ARG A 314 -12.20 -0.23 21.41
C ARG A 314 -13.63 -0.26 21.97
N GLN A 315 -14.40 0.82 21.86
CA GLN A 315 -15.79 0.88 22.33
C GLN A 315 -16.77 0.66 21.16
N LEU A 316 -17.51 -0.44 21.17
CA LEU A 316 -18.44 -0.79 20.08
C LEU A 316 -19.60 0.21 19.92
N SER A 317 -19.92 1.00 20.95
CA SER A 317 -20.92 2.06 20.89
C SER A 317 -20.56 3.22 19.95
N ASN A 318 -19.29 3.32 19.58
CA ASN A 318 -18.78 4.25 18.57
C ASN A 318 -18.89 3.71 17.15
N TRP A 319 -19.15 2.41 16.96
CA TRP A 319 -19.31 1.80 15.65
C TRP A 319 -20.78 1.77 15.23
N THR A 320 -21.05 2.15 13.99
CA THR A 320 -22.41 2.22 13.45
C THR A 320 -22.47 1.77 12.01
N VAL A 321 -23.69 1.53 11.52
CA VAL A 321 -23.97 1.23 10.11
C VAL A 321 -24.98 2.22 9.54
N GLY A 322 -24.75 2.63 8.30
CA GLY A 322 -25.54 3.61 7.55
C GLY A 322 -26.78 3.02 6.87
N PRO A 323 -27.59 3.87 6.20
CA PRO A 323 -28.89 3.50 5.67
C PRO A 323 -28.89 2.38 4.62
N ASN A 324 -27.82 2.26 3.82
CA ASN A 324 -27.71 1.22 2.79
C ASN A 324 -27.63 -0.17 3.43
N PHE A 325 -26.68 -0.39 4.36
CA PHE A 325 -26.60 -1.64 5.11
C PHE A 325 -27.88 -1.95 5.88
N ARG A 326 -28.51 -0.95 6.51
CA ARG A 326 -29.77 -1.12 7.25
C ARG A 326 -30.93 -1.61 6.37
N ARG A 327 -31.00 -1.16 5.11
CA ARG A 327 -32.02 -1.60 4.17
C ARG A 327 -31.76 -3.02 3.66
N ARG A 328 -30.49 -3.35 3.40
CA ARG A 328 -30.10 -4.67 2.86
C ARG A 328 -30.14 -5.77 3.93
N PHE A 329 -29.76 -5.43 5.17
CA PHE A 329 -29.62 -6.35 6.28
C PHE A 329 -30.25 -5.80 7.57
N PRO A 330 -31.59 -5.72 7.63
CA PRO A 330 -32.29 -5.10 8.76
C PRO A 330 -32.04 -5.80 10.09
N GLU A 331 -31.94 -7.13 10.10
CA GLU A 331 -31.69 -7.89 11.33
C GLU A 331 -30.27 -7.66 11.86
N MET A 332 -29.25 -7.68 10.99
CA MET A 332 -27.88 -7.33 11.37
C MET A 332 -27.78 -5.89 11.86
N ALA A 333 -28.51 -4.95 11.25
CA ALA A 333 -28.55 -3.58 11.75
C ALA A 333 -29.13 -3.49 13.17
N ARG A 334 -30.17 -4.27 13.48
CA ARG A 334 -30.74 -4.34 14.84
C ARG A 334 -29.71 -4.85 15.85
N ILE A 335 -28.94 -5.88 15.47
CA ILE A 335 -27.84 -6.41 16.29
C ILE A 335 -26.76 -5.34 16.51
N VAL A 336 -26.35 -4.59 15.47
CA VAL A 336 -25.39 -3.48 15.61
C VAL A 336 -25.92 -2.43 16.60
N ASP A 337 -27.21 -2.08 16.52
CA ASP A 337 -27.82 -1.08 17.38
C ASP A 337 -27.82 -1.46 18.87
N GLU A 338 -27.84 -2.77 19.20
CA GLU A 338 -27.72 -3.23 20.59
C GLU A 338 -26.42 -2.75 21.24
N TYR A 339 -25.31 -2.73 20.49
CA TYR A 339 -24.01 -2.28 20.98
C TYR A 339 -23.89 -0.76 21.13
N THR A 340 -24.83 0.00 20.59
CA THR A 340 -24.85 1.48 20.69
C THR A 340 -25.70 2.01 21.83
N ARG A 341 -26.45 1.14 22.51
CA ARG A 341 -27.36 1.49 23.60
C ARG A 341 -26.75 1.35 25.00
N ASP A 342 -25.59 0.72 25.08
CA ASP A 342 -24.74 0.62 26.26
C ASP A 342 -23.66 1.72 26.20
#